data_AF-C1F1T8-F1
#
_entry.id   AF-C1F1T8-F1
#
_cell.length_a   1.000
_cell.length_b   1.000
_cell.length_c   1.000
_cell.angle_alpha   90.00
_cell.angle_beta   90.00
_cell.angle_gamma   90.00
#
_symmetry.space_group_name_H-M   'P 1'
#
loop_
_entity.id
_entity.type
_entity.pdbx_description
1 polymer ?
#
loop_
_entity_poly.entity_id
_entity_poly.type
_entity_poly.pdbx_seq_one_letter_code
_entity_poly.pdbx_strand_id
1 'polypeptide(L)'
;MPVSAVFLRSAFWPSAILAAMRRCLLLLVLCSLPFAAQTTTASKPSVASQAAMPELSPADALKYALAPYHDARHQPNDLTAQDQWALGISITRAMKLCNQITAKGLPTTAPDLLALGRLCNFGIQYAPARDALVAYLGLPHPPDREAAYLLLGRVFLGLHQSAAAESEAESLMDDYPYSAATNALIDLIISHSEGRNPVSMASFTVHRLAEEQLPFLLKTLNSGAIPASTAKSSPEHAPVDPETAFYDALRCAYQFRIEQQPKKESALLDTLTQIAANSRYAHSPELPALQADLAAYRTLGQPAALSFLHGKAILSGHPLSLTTLSLSNATTILIPVTLWAPTSPVAVQMMAKSFHGLPVTIAAVTSFAANTGTSDKPSDAILKAFEEMQAQFPPHLPLLILPDQELQALSIADYPTAILIGRDGTVHFNHPLFTNGDMRLLIEAYKQQTPVPEPVRHSESAAHSHHAHIR
;
A
#
# COMPACT_ATOMS: atom_id res chain seq x y z
N MET A 1 32.42 -2.01 -0.85
CA MET A 1 31.30 -2.95 -0.61
C MET A 1 30.08 -2.35 -1.28
N PRO A 2 29.49 -3.00 -2.30
CA PRO A 2 28.37 -2.41 -3.03
C PRO A 2 27.10 -2.61 -2.22
N VAL A 3 26.53 -1.51 -1.74
CA VAL A 3 25.15 -1.44 -1.26
C VAL A 3 24.29 -1.39 -2.53
N SER A 4 23.57 -2.46 -2.87
CA SER A 4 22.88 -2.57 -4.17
C SER A 4 21.46 -3.13 -4.02
N ALA A 5 20.54 -2.49 -4.74
CA ALA A 5 19.22 -2.93 -5.21
C ALA A 5 18.09 -3.21 -4.19
N VAL A 6 18.35 -3.69 -2.96
CA VAL A 6 17.25 -4.12 -2.05
C VAL A 6 16.49 -2.94 -1.40
N PHE A 7 17.05 -1.72 -1.43
CA PHE A 7 16.54 -0.56 -0.68
C PHE A 7 15.31 0.13 -1.28
N LEU A 8 14.98 -0.08 -2.55
CA LEU A 8 13.84 0.61 -3.18
C LEU A 8 12.49 -0.06 -2.87
N ARG A 9 12.46 -1.32 -2.39
CA ARG A 9 11.23 -2.04 -2.02
C ARG A 9 10.75 -1.83 -0.58
N SER A 10 11.63 -1.44 0.35
CA SER A 10 11.27 -1.27 1.76
C SER A 10 11.07 0.19 2.19
N ALA A 11 11.23 1.15 1.27
CA ALA A 11 10.96 2.57 1.49
C ALA A 11 9.65 3.04 0.82
N PHE A 12 8.64 2.17 0.77
CA PHE A 12 7.28 2.53 0.40
C PHE A 12 6.54 3.00 1.65
N TRP A 13 6.30 4.31 1.73
CA TRP A 13 5.68 4.93 2.89
C TRP A 13 4.17 5.08 2.69
N PRO A 14 3.33 4.48 3.56
CA PRO A 14 1.91 4.76 3.54
C PRO A 14 1.63 6.16 4.09
N SER A 15 0.72 6.88 3.43
CA SER A 15 0.18 8.19 3.84
C SER A 15 -0.41 8.20 5.27
N ALA A 16 -0.60 7.02 5.87
CA ALA A 16 -1.00 6.80 7.26
C ALA A 16 0.03 7.34 8.27
N ILE A 17 1.33 7.34 7.96
CA ILE A 17 2.38 7.86 8.85
C ILE A 17 2.33 9.40 8.91
N LEU A 18 2.06 10.08 7.79
CA LEU A 18 1.80 11.53 7.77
C LEU A 18 0.56 11.91 8.59
N ALA A 19 -0.51 11.11 8.54
CA ALA A 19 -1.71 11.33 9.34
C ALA A 19 -1.48 11.10 10.85
N ALA A 20 -0.65 10.12 11.21
CA ALA A 20 -0.25 9.85 12.60
C ALA A 20 0.67 10.94 13.17
N MET A 21 1.66 11.41 12.40
CA MET A 21 2.55 12.50 12.84
C MET A 21 1.81 13.83 12.99
N ARG A 22 0.84 14.14 12.12
CA ARG A 22 0.01 15.35 12.23
C ARG A 22 -0.89 15.35 13.48
N ARG A 23 -1.33 14.16 13.93
CA ARG A 23 -2.11 13.98 15.16
C ARG A 23 -1.23 14.03 16.42
N CYS A 24 0.00 13.53 16.36
CA CYS A 24 0.96 13.61 17.46
C CYS A 24 1.41 15.06 17.73
N LEU A 25 1.60 15.86 16.66
CA LEU A 25 1.96 17.28 16.77
C LEU A 25 0.82 18.13 17.38
N LEU A 26 -0.45 17.80 17.08
CA LEU A 26 -1.63 18.47 17.65
C LEU A 26 -1.86 18.10 19.12
N LEU A 27 -1.57 16.86 19.53
CA LEU A 27 -1.65 16.41 20.92
C LEU A 27 -0.56 17.04 21.81
N LEU A 28 0.65 17.26 21.27
CA LEU A 28 1.73 17.95 21.99
C LEU A 28 1.44 19.44 22.24
N VAL A 29 0.66 20.10 21.37
CA VAL A 29 0.23 21.49 21.57
C VAL A 29 -0.90 21.59 22.61
N LEU A 30 -1.78 20.58 22.70
CA LEU A 30 -2.94 20.57 23.60
C LEU A 30 -2.65 20.07 25.03
N CYS A 31 -1.51 19.41 25.30
CA CYS A 31 -1.11 18.99 26.65
C CYS A 31 -0.36 20.05 27.46
N SER A 32 -0.36 21.32 27.04
CA SER A 32 0.22 22.44 27.80
C SER A 32 -0.80 23.03 28.80
N LEU A 33 -1.18 22.26 29.83
CA LEU A 33 -1.89 22.78 31.00
C LEU A 33 -0.93 22.96 32.19
N PRO A 34 -1.17 23.96 33.07
CA PRO A 34 -0.21 24.39 34.07
C PRO A 34 -0.18 23.41 35.25
N PHE A 35 0.91 22.66 35.39
CA PHE A 35 1.15 21.86 36.58
C PHE A 35 1.66 22.75 37.70
N ALA A 36 0.94 22.75 38.82
CA ALA A 36 1.28 23.52 40.01
C ALA A 36 2.59 23.02 40.66
N ALA A 37 3.41 24.00 41.02
CA ALA A 37 4.71 24.00 41.70
C ALA A 37 5.09 22.76 42.55
N GLN A 38 6.15 22.07 42.11
CA GLN A 38 7.18 21.56 43.01
C GLN A 38 8.50 22.24 42.66
N THR A 39 8.97 23.09 43.58
CA THR A 39 10.25 23.78 43.50
C THR A 39 11.38 22.79 43.77
N THR A 40 11.80 22.05 42.74
CA THR A 40 13.17 21.57 42.64
C THR A 40 13.91 22.60 41.79
N THR A 41 15.04 23.10 42.27
CA THR A 41 15.95 23.94 41.50
C THR A 41 16.60 23.08 40.41
N ALA A 42 15.82 22.73 39.39
CA ALA A 42 16.32 22.19 38.15
C ALA A 42 17.00 23.35 37.42
N SER A 43 18.33 23.24 37.28
CA SER A 43 19.10 24.07 36.38
C SER A 43 18.40 24.09 35.02
N LYS A 44 17.98 25.29 34.62
CA LYS A 44 17.45 25.59 33.28
C LYS A 44 18.37 24.89 32.27
N PRO A 45 17.92 23.89 31.50
CA PRO A 45 18.77 23.29 30.49
C PRO A 45 19.23 24.43 29.58
N SER A 46 20.52 24.72 29.65
CA SER A 46 21.19 25.66 28.77
C SER A 46 20.78 25.28 27.35
N VAL A 47 20.04 26.15 26.68
CA VAL A 47 19.78 26.06 25.25
C VAL A 47 21.18 26.10 24.63
N ALA A 48 21.73 24.92 24.36
CA ALA A 48 23.01 24.78 23.70
C ALA A 48 22.93 25.64 22.44
N SER A 49 23.82 26.65 22.39
CA SER A 49 24.03 27.50 21.23
C SER A 49 23.94 26.61 19.99
N GLN A 50 22.99 26.90 19.09
CA GLN A 50 22.90 26.23 17.80
C GLN A 50 24.21 26.54 17.07
N ALA A 51 25.21 25.68 17.24
CA ALA A 51 26.43 25.73 16.48
C ALA A 51 26.01 25.75 15.01
N ALA A 52 26.48 26.76 14.27
CA ALA A 52 26.16 26.91 12.86
C ALA A 52 26.44 25.56 12.18
N MET A 53 25.40 24.94 11.60
CA MET A 53 25.58 23.66 10.93
C MET A 53 26.65 23.84 9.84
N PRO A 54 27.57 22.86 9.68
CA PRO A 54 28.57 22.91 8.64
C PRO A 54 27.93 23.19 7.28
N GLU A 55 28.62 23.96 6.43
CA GLU A 55 28.20 24.13 5.04
C GLU A 55 28.48 22.82 4.30
N LEU A 56 27.43 22.02 4.10
CA LEU A 56 27.49 20.73 3.43
C LEU A 56 27.04 20.87 1.96
N SER A 57 27.69 20.12 1.07
CA SER A 57 27.17 19.89 -0.28
C SER A 57 25.80 19.16 -0.22
N PRO A 58 24.94 19.24 -1.24
CA PRO A 58 23.68 18.49 -1.25
C PRO A 58 23.86 16.98 -1.04
N ALA A 59 24.91 16.39 -1.62
CA ALA A 59 25.23 14.97 -1.44
C ALA A 59 25.64 14.65 0.01
N ASP A 60 26.52 15.45 0.61
CA ASP A 60 26.94 15.27 2.00
C ASP A 60 25.78 15.52 2.98
N ALA A 61 24.92 16.50 2.69
CA ALA A 61 23.73 16.79 3.45
C ALA A 61 22.73 15.62 3.42
N LEU A 62 22.52 15.00 2.26
CA LEU A 62 21.68 13.80 2.13
C LEU A 62 22.25 12.65 2.96
N LYS A 63 23.55 12.38 2.85
CA LYS A 63 24.22 11.34 3.63
C LYS A 63 24.10 11.60 5.13
N TYR A 64 24.33 12.84 5.57
CA TYR A 64 24.20 13.25 6.97
C TYR A 64 22.77 13.13 7.48
N ALA A 65 21.78 13.49 6.67
CA ALA A 65 20.37 13.38 7.02
C ALA A 65 19.93 11.92 7.17
N LEU A 66 20.42 11.00 6.32
CA LEU A 66 20.08 9.58 6.37
C LEU A 66 20.84 8.78 7.42
N ALA A 67 21.94 9.30 7.98
CA ALA A 67 22.77 8.60 8.95
C ALA A 67 21.98 7.99 10.13
N PRO A 68 21.07 8.71 10.82
CA PRO A 68 20.28 8.12 11.91
C PRO A 68 19.51 6.87 11.51
N TYR A 69 18.84 6.90 10.35
CA TYR A 69 18.11 5.74 9.86
C TYR A 69 19.05 4.58 9.52
N HIS A 70 20.18 4.84 8.87
CA HIS A 70 21.16 3.81 8.57
C HIS A 70 21.79 3.19 9.83
N ASP A 71 22.07 4.00 10.85
CA ASP A 71 22.65 3.56 12.11
C ASP A 71 21.67 2.72 12.95
N ALA A 72 20.37 3.03 12.87
CA ALA A 72 19.32 2.29 13.56
C ALA A 72 18.91 0.99 12.84
N ARG A 73 19.21 0.86 11.53
CA ARG A 73 18.72 -0.24 10.71
C ARG A 73 19.47 -1.55 11.01
N HIS A 74 18.81 -2.46 11.72
CA HIS A 74 19.39 -3.77 12.05
C HIS A 74 19.12 -4.84 10.97
N GLN A 75 17.97 -4.77 10.28
CA GLN A 75 17.62 -5.68 9.18
C GLN A 75 16.88 -4.93 8.05
N PRO A 76 17.07 -5.31 6.76
CA PRO A 76 16.43 -4.62 5.64
C PRO A 76 14.90 -4.61 5.66
N ASN A 77 14.26 -5.59 6.30
CA ASN A 77 12.80 -5.83 6.21
C ASN A 77 12.03 -5.63 7.53
N ASP A 78 12.70 -5.26 8.63
CA ASP A 78 12.05 -5.11 9.94
C ASP A 78 12.07 -3.64 10.38
N LEU A 79 10.93 -2.93 10.34
CA LEU A 79 10.80 -1.54 10.80
C LEU A 79 10.41 -1.50 12.28
N THR A 80 11.41 -1.57 13.15
CA THR A 80 11.22 -1.45 14.60
C THR A 80 10.76 -0.04 15.00
N ALA A 81 10.25 0.12 16.23
CA ALA A 81 9.93 1.45 16.77
C ALA A 81 11.15 2.40 16.79
N GLN A 82 12.36 1.85 16.96
CA GLN A 82 13.61 2.60 16.91
C GLN A 82 13.91 3.09 15.47
N ASP A 83 13.70 2.23 14.47
CA ASP A 83 13.83 2.61 13.06
C ASP A 83 12.88 3.76 12.72
N GLN A 84 11.61 3.67 13.12
CA GLN A 84 10.61 4.71 12.85
C GLN A 84 11.00 6.05 13.49
N TRP A 85 11.52 6.03 14.72
CA TRP A 85 11.97 7.24 15.41
C TRP A 85 13.20 7.85 14.72
N ALA A 86 14.21 7.03 14.40
CA ALA A 86 15.41 7.46 13.71
C ALA A 86 15.08 8.06 12.33
N LEU A 87 14.14 7.45 11.63
CA LEU A 87 13.63 7.90 10.35
C LEU A 87 12.91 9.26 10.46
N GLY A 88 12.12 9.49 11.51
CA GLY A 88 11.53 10.80 11.82
C GLY A 88 12.58 11.90 12.07
N ILE A 89 13.69 11.55 12.73
CA ILE A 89 14.84 12.46 12.89
C ILE A 89 15.47 12.76 11.53
N SER A 90 15.69 11.72 10.71
CA SER A 90 16.27 11.86 9.37
C SER A 90 15.45 12.80 8.48
N ILE A 91 14.11 12.66 8.46
CA ILE A 91 13.22 13.57 7.72
C ILE A 91 13.37 15.01 8.23
N THR A 92 13.35 15.20 9.55
CA THR A 92 13.46 16.54 10.16
C THR A 92 14.79 17.20 9.82
N ARG A 93 15.90 16.43 9.80
CA ARG A 93 17.22 16.91 9.37
C ARG A 93 17.23 17.27 7.88
N ALA A 94 16.69 16.39 7.04
CA ALA A 94 16.63 16.60 5.59
C ALA A 94 15.84 17.86 5.23
N MET A 95 14.70 18.10 5.89
CA MET A 95 13.91 19.31 5.73
C MET A 95 14.72 20.59 6.03
N LYS A 96 15.42 20.62 7.17
CA LYS A 96 16.24 21.79 7.56
C LYS A 96 17.37 22.04 6.57
N LEU A 97 18.07 20.98 6.16
CA LEU A 97 19.18 21.08 5.21
C LEU A 97 18.72 21.48 3.81
N CYS A 98 17.60 20.93 3.33
CA CYS A 98 17.00 21.36 2.07
C CYS A 98 16.70 22.87 2.07
N ASN A 99 16.06 23.38 3.12
CA ASN A 99 15.74 24.81 3.24
C ASN A 99 17.00 25.68 3.32
N GLN A 100 18.03 25.25 4.05
CA GLN A 100 19.28 25.98 4.16
C GLN A 100 20.03 26.06 2.83
N ILE A 101 20.09 24.96 2.07
CA ILE A 101 20.80 24.90 0.78
C ILE A 101 20.02 25.69 -0.27
N THR A 102 18.71 25.50 -0.37
CA THR A 102 17.87 26.17 -1.38
C THR A 102 17.80 27.69 -1.17
N ALA A 103 17.95 28.18 0.06
CA ALA A 103 18.07 29.61 0.35
C ALA A 103 19.30 30.27 -0.31
N LYS A 104 20.31 29.49 -0.70
CA LYS A 104 21.52 29.97 -1.41
C LYS A 104 21.41 29.87 -2.94
N GLY A 105 20.29 29.33 -3.45
CA GLY A 105 20.08 29.05 -4.87
C GLY A 105 20.27 27.57 -5.24
N LEU A 106 19.92 27.24 -6.49
CA LEU A 106 20.10 25.89 -7.01
C LEU A 106 21.57 25.63 -7.37
N PRO A 107 22.09 24.41 -7.13
CA PRO A 107 23.40 24.02 -7.61
C PRO A 107 23.44 23.95 -9.14
N THR A 108 24.64 24.07 -9.71
CA THR A 108 24.83 24.05 -11.18
C THR A 108 25.34 22.71 -11.71
N THR A 109 25.76 21.80 -10.83
CA THR A 109 26.29 20.49 -11.23
C THR A 109 25.18 19.44 -11.23
N ALA A 110 25.24 18.49 -12.17
CA ALA A 110 24.26 17.41 -12.27
C ALA A 110 24.15 16.57 -10.97
N PRO A 111 25.26 16.11 -10.35
CA PRO A 111 25.18 15.31 -9.13
C PRO A 111 24.53 16.05 -7.96
N ASP A 112 24.84 17.35 -7.81
CA ASP A 112 24.29 18.16 -6.73
C ASP A 112 22.80 18.47 -6.93
N LEU A 113 22.35 18.67 -8.17
CA LEU A 113 20.93 18.85 -8.49
C LEU A 113 20.11 17.61 -8.14
N LEU A 114 20.56 16.41 -8.54
CA LEU A 114 19.87 15.16 -8.20
C LEU A 114 19.90 14.90 -6.68
N ALA A 115 21.04 15.12 -6.03
CA ALA A 115 21.18 14.95 -4.60
C ALA A 115 20.29 15.93 -3.81
N LEU A 116 20.16 17.18 -4.28
CA LEU A 116 19.24 18.16 -3.70
C LEU A 116 17.78 17.72 -3.88
N GLY A 117 17.41 17.25 -5.07
CA GLY A 117 16.09 16.68 -5.34
C GLY A 117 15.75 15.53 -4.38
N ARG A 118 16.69 14.59 -4.19
CA ARG A 118 16.57 13.47 -3.22
C ARG A 118 16.42 13.97 -1.78
N LEU A 119 17.28 14.90 -1.34
CA LEU A 119 17.26 15.49 0.00
C LEU A 119 15.92 16.19 0.29
N CYS A 120 15.47 17.03 -0.62
CA CYS A 120 14.24 17.79 -0.47
C CYS A 120 13.00 16.89 -0.54
N ASN A 121 12.96 15.89 -1.44
CA ASN A 121 11.87 14.92 -1.50
C ASN A 121 11.76 14.12 -0.18
N PHE A 122 12.90 13.61 0.32
CA PHE A 122 12.95 12.91 1.60
C PHE A 122 12.57 13.80 2.79
N GLY A 123 12.94 15.08 2.78
CA GLY A 123 12.50 16.09 3.74
C GLY A 123 11.07 16.60 3.55
N ILE A 124 10.29 16.02 2.63
CA ILE A 124 8.90 16.40 2.31
C ILE A 124 8.81 17.89 1.89
N GLN A 125 9.88 18.41 1.29
CA GLN A 125 9.96 19.75 0.70
C GLN A 125 9.75 19.64 -0.81
N TYR A 126 8.50 19.40 -1.21
CA TYR A 126 8.19 19.02 -2.59
C TYR A 126 8.44 20.14 -3.61
N ALA A 127 8.17 21.41 -3.31
CA ALA A 127 8.41 22.50 -4.26
C ALA A 127 9.91 22.69 -4.57
N PRO A 128 10.82 22.79 -3.58
CA PRO A 128 12.25 22.83 -3.88
C PRO A 128 12.77 21.56 -4.56
N ALA A 129 12.22 20.38 -4.21
CA ALA A 129 12.56 19.12 -4.87
C ALA A 129 12.20 19.16 -6.36
N ARG A 130 11.00 19.66 -6.70
CA ARG A 130 10.55 19.84 -8.09
C ARG A 130 11.54 20.70 -8.86
N ASP A 131 11.90 21.86 -8.33
CA ASP A 131 12.74 22.84 -9.03
C ASP A 131 14.14 22.25 -9.31
N ALA A 132 14.73 21.53 -8.35
CA ALA A 132 16.00 20.83 -8.54
C ALA A 132 15.92 19.69 -9.56
N LEU A 133 14.86 18.87 -9.51
CA LEU A 133 14.68 17.72 -10.42
C LEU A 133 14.35 18.15 -11.86
N VAL A 134 13.55 19.20 -12.05
CA VAL A 134 13.29 19.78 -13.37
C VAL A 134 14.59 20.37 -13.95
N ALA A 135 15.38 21.08 -13.14
CA ALA A 135 16.69 21.57 -13.58
C ALA A 135 17.66 20.44 -13.94
N TYR A 136 17.64 19.33 -13.20
CA TYR A 136 18.43 18.12 -13.51
C TYR A 136 18.01 17.48 -14.84
N LEU A 137 16.71 17.29 -15.05
CA LEU A 137 16.16 16.70 -16.28
C LEU A 137 16.33 17.62 -17.50
N GLY A 138 16.48 18.93 -17.29
CA GLY A 138 16.79 19.90 -18.35
C GLY A 138 18.25 19.88 -18.82
N LEU A 139 19.14 19.10 -18.19
CA LEU A 139 20.51 18.93 -18.68
C LEU A 139 20.52 18.13 -19.99
N PRO A 140 21.47 18.37 -20.92
CA PRO A 140 21.49 17.67 -22.21
C PRO A 140 21.58 16.13 -22.10
N HIS A 141 22.28 15.63 -21.08
CA HIS A 141 22.46 14.19 -20.85
C HIS A 141 22.50 13.90 -19.34
N PRO A 142 21.35 13.92 -18.63
CA PRO A 142 21.31 13.60 -17.21
C PRO A 142 21.70 12.13 -17.02
N PRO A 143 22.70 11.80 -16.18
CA PRO A 143 23.16 10.40 -16.03
C PRO A 143 22.09 9.42 -15.50
N ASP A 144 21.24 9.87 -14.58
CA ASP A 144 20.28 9.04 -13.82
C ASP A 144 18.84 9.54 -14.05
N ARG A 145 18.41 9.62 -15.32
CA ARG A 145 17.08 10.12 -15.72
C ARG A 145 15.94 9.34 -15.06
N GLU A 146 16.02 8.01 -15.03
CA GLU A 146 14.98 7.15 -14.45
C GLU A 146 14.70 7.52 -12.98
N ALA A 147 15.75 7.62 -12.16
CA ALA A 147 15.63 7.99 -10.76
C ALA A 147 15.04 9.40 -10.61
N ALA A 148 15.44 10.34 -11.47
CA ALA A 148 14.92 11.70 -11.45
C ALA A 148 13.42 11.75 -11.80
N TYR A 149 12.97 11.02 -12.82
CA TYR A 149 11.56 10.92 -13.19
C TYR A 149 10.71 10.28 -12.08
N LEU A 150 11.17 9.17 -11.50
CA LEU A 150 10.49 8.53 -10.35
C LEU A 150 10.33 9.52 -9.18
N LEU A 151 11.40 10.24 -8.84
CA LEU A 151 11.37 11.23 -7.77
C LEU A 151 10.47 12.42 -8.10
N LEU A 152 10.45 12.87 -9.36
CA LEU A 152 9.64 14.00 -9.80
C LEU A 152 8.15 13.65 -9.81
N GLY A 153 7.80 12.45 -10.30
CA GLY A 153 6.44 11.92 -10.20
C GLY A 153 5.95 11.86 -8.74
N ARG A 154 6.79 11.37 -7.82
CA ARG A 154 6.51 11.41 -6.37
C ARG A 154 6.28 12.82 -5.83
N VAL A 155 7.13 13.76 -6.26
CA VAL A 155 7.02 15.18 -5.89
C VAL A 155 5.68 15.75 -6.38
N PHE A 156 5.26 15.44 -7.60
CA PHE A 156 3.97 15.90 -8.14
C PHE A 156 2.78 15.32 -7.38
N LEU A 157 2.81 14.05 -6.99
CA LEU A 157 1.78 13.47 -6.12
C LEU A 157 1.72 14.19 -4.75
N GLY A 158 2.88 14.49 -4.16
CA GLY A 158 3.02 15.29 -2.95
C GLY A 158 2.48 16.72 -3.09
N LEU A 159 2.68 17.34 -4.26
CA LEU A 159 2.11 18.64 -4.64
C LEU A 159 0.66 18.56 -5.14
N HIS A 160 0.05 17.37 -5.11
CA HIS A 160 -1.33 17.16 -5.51
C HIS A 160 -1.61 17.35 -7.01
N GLN A 161 -0.59 17.20 -7.85
CA GLN A 161 -0.62 17.37 -9.30
C GLN A 161 -0.60 16.01 -10.03
N SER A 162 -1.68 15.23 -9.95
CA SER A 162 -1.72 13.86 -10.51
C SER A 162 -1.40 13.80 -12.01
N ALA A 163 -1.96 14.71 -12.81
CA ALA A 163 -1.70 14.74 -14.25
C ALA A 163 -0.21 14.98 -14.60
N ALA A 164 0.51 15.75 -13.78
CA ALA A 164 1.95 15.92 -13.96
C ALA A 164 2.70 14.63 -13.60
N ALA A 165 2.32 13.96 -12.51
CA ALA A 165 2.90 12.65 -12.16
C ALA A 165 2.66 11.60 -13.25
N GLU A 166 1.48 11.58 -13.86
CA GLU A 166 1.16 10.72 -15.01
C GLU A 166 2.07 11.00 -16.20
N SER A 167 2.32 12.27 -16.53
CA SER A 167 3.24 12.64 -17.61
C SER A 167 4.68 12.18 -17.34
N GLU A 168 5.12 12.17 -16.07
CA GLU A 168 6.42 11.59 -15.71
C GLU A 168 6.43 10.05 -15.82
N ALA A 169 5.30 9.39 -15.55
CA ALA A 169 5.17 7.94 -15.76
C ALA A 169 5.17 7.56 -17.25
N GLU A 170 4.54 8.36 -18.11
CA GLU A 170 4.64 8.22 -19.57
C GLU A 170 6.09 8.38 -20.04
N SER A 171 6.77 9.43 -19.57
CA SER A 171 8.18 9.65 -19.88
C SER A 171 9.07 8.48 -19.42
N LEU A 172 8.76 7.89 -18.27
CA LEU A 172 9.41 6.66 -17.80
C LEU A 172 9.09 5.46 -18.68
N MET A 173 7.84 5.26 -19.11
CA MET A 173 7.48 4.13 -19.96
C MET A 173 8.11 4.23 -21.35
N ASP A 174 8.28 5.44 -21.89
CA ASP A 174 8.95 5.64 -23.18
C ASP A 174 10.43 5.23 -23.12
N ASP A 175 11.14 5.67 -22.08
CA ASP A 175 12.59 5.39 -21.92
C ASP A 175 12.86 4.01 -21.24
N TYR A 176 11.92 3.54 -20.42
CA TYR A 176 12.01 2.38 -19.51
C TYR A 176 10.64 1.66 -19.42
N PRO A 177 10.18 0.99 -20.49
CA PRO A 177 8.80 0.51 -20.61
C PRO A 177 8.38 -0.50 -19.55
N TYR A 178 9.34 -1.21 -18.95
CA TYR A 178 9.06 -2.10 -17.83
C TYR A 178 10.27 -2.22 -16.90
N SER A 179 10.29 -1.39 -15.85
CA SER A 179 11.30 -1.40 -14.80
C SER A 179 10.64 -1.32 -13.42
N ALA A 180 11.39 -1.67 -12.38
CA ALA A 180 10.92 -1.52 -11.00
C ALA A 180 10.57 -0.06 -10.67
N ALA A 181 11.26 0.92 -11.24
CA ALA A 181 10.97 2.34 -11.03
C ALA A 181 9.67 2.76 -11.74
N THR A 182 9.47 2.33 -12.99
CA THR A 182 8.25 2.59 -13.75
C THR A 182 7.03 2.03 -13.03
N ASN A 183 7.08 0.76 -12.61
CA ASN A 183 6.00 0.14 -11.85
C ASN A 183 5.76 0.86 -10.52
N ALA A 184 6.82 1.15 -9.77
CA ALA A 184 6.71 1.85 -8.50
C ALA A 184 6.03 3.23 -8.65
N LEU A 185 6.31 3.98 -9.72
CA LEU A 185 5.64 5.26 -9.96
C LEU A 185 4.17 5.06 -10.32
N ILE A 186 3.86 4.11 -11.20
CA ILE A 186 2.49 3.81 -11.62
C ILE A 186 1.65 3.38 -10.42
N ASP A 187 2.17 2.49 -9.57
CA ASP A 187 1.50 2.07 -8.33
C ASP A 187 1.19 3.24 -7.40
N LEU A 188 2.12 4.20 -7.29
CA LEU A 188 1.91 5.41 -6.51
C LEU A 188 0.83 6.31 -7.11
N ILE A 189 0.81 6.47 -8.43
CA ILE A 189 -0.22 7.25 -9.14
C ILE A 189 -1.59 6.60 -8.97
N ILE A 190 -1.69 5.28 -9.15
CA ILE A 190 -2.91 4.49 -8.95
C ILE A 190 -3.42 4.68 -7.50
N SER A 191 -2.56 4.40 -6.52
CA SER A 191 -2.89 4.53 -5.08
C SER A 191 -3.36 5.94 -4.70
N HIS A 192 -2.76 6.97 -5.31
CA HIS A 192 -3.12 8.37 -5.06
C HIS A 192 -4.43 8.76 -5.74
N SER A 193 -4.67 8.27 -6.96
CA SER A 193 -5.86 8.56 -7.78
C SER A 193 -7.12 7.94 -7.19
N GLU A 194 -7.03 6.69 -6.73
CA GLU A 194 -8.10 6.00 -6.00
C GLU A 194 -8.57 6.78 -4.77
N GLY A 195 -7.72 7.66 -4.23
CA GLY A 195 -8.06 8.49 -3.07
C GLY A 195 -8.86 9.74 -3.27
N ARG A 196 -9.00 10.19 -4.52
CA ARG A 196 -9.58 11.49 -4.81
C ARG A 196 -10.91 11.40 -5.51
N ASN A 197 -11.13 10.37 -6.33
CA ASN A 197 -12.34 10.29 -7.13
C ASN A 197 -12.69 8.83 -7.45
N PRO A 198 -13.70 8.24 -6.78
CA PRO A 198 -13.89 6.79 -6.77
C PRO A 198 -14.42 6.16 -8.07
N VAL A 199 -14.81 6.91 -9.12
CA VAL A 199 -15.57 6.27 -10.23
C VAL A 199 -15.23 6.70 -11.66
N SER A 200 -14.60 7.86 -11.97
CA SER A 200 -14.38 8.24 -13.38
C SER A 200 -12.94 8.54 -13.79
N MET A 201 -12.25 9.44 -13.09
CA MET A 201 -10.91 9.88 -13.52
C MET A 201 -9.81 8.90 -13.12
N ALA A 202 -9.89 8.33 -11.91
CA ALA A 202 -8.91 7.32 -11.46
C ALA A 202 -8.97 6.08 -12.35
N SER A 203 -10.18 5.64 -12.71
CA SER A 203 -10.41 4.51 -13.62
C SER A 203 -9.74 4.72 -14.98
N PHE A 204 -9.83 5.93 -15.56
CA PHE A 204 -9.23 6.19 -16.88
C PHE A 204 -7.69 6.17 -16.85
N THR A 205 -7.08 6.83 -15.86
CA THR A 205 -5.61 6.84 -15.71
C THR A 205 -5.09 5.43 -15.44
N VAL A 206 -5.70 4.71 -14.49
CA VAL A 206 -5.31 3.34 -14.13
C VAL A 206 -5.43 2.44 -15.35
N HIS A 207 -6.55 2.52 -16.08
CA HIS A 207 -6.79 1.75 -17.29
C HIS A 207 -5.74 2.00 -18.37
N ARG A 208 -5.50 3.27 -18.70
CA ARG A 208 -4.56 3.63 -19.76
C ARG A 208 -3.14 3.16 -19.43
N LEU A 209 -2.66 3.42 -18.20
CA LEU A 209 -1.34 2.96 -17.76
C LEU A 209 -1.25 1.43 -17.78
N ALA A 210 -2.29 0.73 -17.32
CA ALA A 210 -2.37 -0.72 -17.37
C ALA A 210 -2.34 -1.27 -18.82
N GLU A 211 -3.11 -0.69 -19.73
CA GLU A 211 -3.13 -1.10 -21.14
C GLU A 211 -1.78 -0.83 -21.84
N GLU A 212 -1.13 0.30 -21.57
CA GLU A 212 0.19 0.64 -22.11
C GLU A 212 1.28 -0.31 -21.61
N GLN A 213 1.20 -0.75 -20.34
CA GLN A 213 2.17 -1.69 -19.76
C GLN A 213 1.94 -3.14 -20.18
N LEU A 214 0.71 -3.53 -20.48
CA LEU A 214 0.33 -4.94 -20.68
C LEU A 214 1.19 -5.68 -21.73
N PRO A 215 1.52 -5.11 -22.91
CA PRO A 215 2.39 -5.78 -23.86
C PRO A 215 3.79 -6.10 -23.30
N PHE A 216 4.33 -5.21 -22.46
CA PHE A 216 5.65 -5.38 -21.85
C PHE A 216 5.62 -6.37 -20.68
N LEU A 217 4.55 -6.35 -19.89
CA LEU A 217 4.26 -7.34 -18.85
C LEU A 217 4.22 -8.75 -19.43
N LEU A 218 3.37 -8.96 -20.45
CA LEU A 218 3.20 -10.26 -21.09
C LEU A 218 4.47 -10.71 -21.81
N LYS A 219 5.22 -9.79 -22.42
CA LYS A 219 6.52 -10.11 -23.01
C LYS A 219 7.49 -10.60 -21.95
N THR A 220 7.59 -9.90 -20.82
CA THR A 220 8.49 -10.22 -19.70
C THR A 220 8.18 -11.60 -19.10
N LEU A 221 6.90 -11.89 -18.87
CA LEU A 221 6.44 -13.20 -18.40
C LEU A 221 6.76 -14.32 -19.42
N ASN A 222 6.54 -14.07 -20.72
CA ASN A 222 6.80 -15.07 -21.75
C ASN A 222 8.28 -15.27 -22.08
N SER A 223 9.15 -14.27 -21.94
CA SER A 223 10.58 -14.38 -22.18
C SER A 223 11.35 -14.89 -20.95
N GLY A 224 10.84 -14.66 -19.73
CA GLY A 224 11.55 -14.95 -18.48
C GLY A 224 12.81 -14.10 -18.31
N ALA A 225 13.03 -13.18 -19.24
CA ALA A 225 14.09 -12.20 -19.27
C ALA A 225 13.42 -10.87 -19.53
N ILE A 226 13.56 -9.94 -18.60
CA ILE A 226 13.18 -8.56 -18.89
C ILE A 226 14.01 -8.13 -20.10
N PRO A 227 13.42 -7.53 -21.15
CA PRO A 227 14.22 -6.90 -22.19
C PRO A 227 15.22 -6.01 -21.47
N ALA A 228 16.51 -6.38 -21.53
CA ALA A 228 17.55 -5.65 -20.82
C ALA A 228 17.37 -4.20 -21.19
N SER A 229 17.01 -3.37 -20.20
CA SER A 229 17.00 -1.94 -20.39
C SER A 229 18.35 -1.60 -20.99
N THR A 230 18.35 -0.91 -22.12
CA THR A 230 19.59 -0.45 -22.77
C THR A 230 20.40 0.47 -21.84
N ALA A 231 19.84 0.86 -20.69
CA ALA A 231 20.53 1.55 -19.62
C ALA A 231 21.57 0.65 -18.94
N LYS A 232 22.82 1.09 -19.05
CA LYS A 232 24.02 0.49 -18.47
C LYS A 232 23.81 0.12 -16.99
N SER A 233 23.64 -1.17 -16.69
CA SER A 233 24.04 -1.91 -15.48
C SER A 233 24.03 -1.21 -14.10
N SER A 234 23.23 -0.17 -13.88
CA SER A 234 23.07 0.41 -12.54
C SER A 234 22.26 -0.60 -11.72
N PRO A 235 22.68 -0.92 -10.48
CA PRO A 235 21.90 -1.77 -9.58
C PRO A 235 20.53 -1.18 -9.24
N GLU A 236 20.25 0.07 -9.60
CA GLU A 236 18.91 0.68 -9.51
C GLU A 236 17.95 0.19 -10.61
N HIS A 237 18.44 -0.39 -11.72
CA HIS A 237 17.65 -0.96 -12.82
C HIS A 237 17.31 -2.43 -12.61
N ALA A 238 17.07 -2.83 -11.36
CA ALA A 238 16.79 -4.23 -11.05
C ALA A 238 15.55 -4.71 -11.82
N PRO A 239 15.61 -5.91 -12.41
CA PRO A 239 14.45 -6.47 -13.08
C PRO A 239 13.29 -6.65 -12.09
N VAL A 240 12.07 -6.39 -12.53
CA VAL A 240 10.84 -6.79 -11.85
C VAL A 240 10.75 -8.31 -11.82
N ASP A 241 10.59 -8.91 -10.65
CA ASP A 241 10.43 -10.37 -10.58
C ASP A 241 9.15 -10.85 -11.29
N PRO A 242 9.11 -12.10 -11.77
CA PRO A 242 7.97 -12.62 -12.50
C PRO A 242 6.65 -12.60 -11.71
N GLU A 243 6.71 -12.75 -10.39
CA GLU A 243 5.54 -12.72 -9.51
C GLU A 243 4.88 -11.33 -9.52
N THR A 244 5.67 -10.29 -9.33
CA THR A 244 5.21 -8.90 -9.43
C THR A 244 4.61 -8.61 -10.81
N ALA A 245 5.28 -9.05 -11.89
CA ALA A 245 4.77 -8.86 -13.25
C ALA A 245 3.47 -9.61 -13.53
N PHE A 246 3.30 -10.78 -12.92
CA PHE A 246 2.10 -11.58 -13.04
C PHE A 246 0.93 -10.93 -12.28
N TYR A 247 1.19 -10.47 -11.07
CA TYR A 247 0.25 -9.72 -10.25
C TYR A 247 -0.21 -8.42 -10.95
N ASP A 248 0.72 -7.65 -11.52
CA ASP A 248 0.41 -6.45 -12.31
C ASP A 248 -0.52 -6.76 -13.49
N ALA A 249 -0.31 -7.90 -14.17
CA ALA A 249 -1.19 -8.34 -15.24
C ALA A 249 -2.59 -8.76 -14.73
N LEU A 250 -2.70 -9.37 -13.55
CA LEU A 250 -4.00 -9.64 -12.93
C LEU A 250 -4.72 -8.36 -12.50
N ARG A 251 -4.00 -7.33 -12.07
CA ARG A 251 -4.57 -5.99 -11.83
C ARG A 251 -5.16 -5.41 -13.13
N CYS A 252 -4.50 -5.59 -14.26
CA CYS A 252 -5.08 -5.22 -15.57
C CYS A 252 -6.38 -6.01 -15.86
N ALA A 253 -6.41 -7.32 -15.57
CA ALA A 253 -7.62 -8.12 -15.72
C ALA A 253 -8.75 -7.64 -14.79
N TYR A 254 -8.44 -7.26 -13.55
CA TYR A 254 -9.40 -6.70 -12.59
C TYR A 254 -10.01 -5.40 -13.12
N GLN A 255 -9.18 -4.53 -13.72
CA GLN A 255 -9.67 -3.31 -14.35
C GLN A 255 -10.62 -3.60 -15.52
N PHE A 256 -10.29 -4.55 -16.40
CA PHE A 256 -11.19 -4.96 -17.49
C PHE A 256 -12.54 -5.48 -16.98
N ARG A 257 -12.55 -6.16 -15.82
CA ARG A 257 -13.79 -6.60 -15.17
C ARG A 257 -14.65 -5.41 -14.71
N ILE A 258 -14.06 -4.46 -13.98
CA ILE A 258 -14.75 -3.26 -13.49
C ILE A 258 -15.41 -2.50 -14.65
N GLU A 259 -14.70 -2.40 -15.78
CA GLU A 259 -15.16 -1.71 -16.99
C GLU A 259 -16.11 -2.54 -17.85
N GLN A 260 -16.50 -3.73 -17.39
CA GLN A 260 -17.40 -4.62 -18.11
C GLN A 260 -16.86 -4.99 -19.51
N GLN A 261 -15.55 -5.26 -19.60
CA GLN A 261 -14.85 -5.74 -20.78
C GLN A 261 -14.51 -7.25 -20.66
N PRO A 262 -15.50 -8.16 -20.50
CA PRO A 262 -15.26 -9.57 -20.15
C PRO A 262 -14.46 -10.33 -21.21
N LYS A 263 -14.50 -9.89 -22.47
CA LYS A 263 -13.70 -10.48 -23.55
C LYS A 263 -12.19 -10.24 -23.36
N LYS A 264 -11.81 -9.00 -22.99
CA LYS A 264 -10.40 -8.66 -22.72
C LYS A 264 -9.92 -9.33 -21.44
N GLU A 265 -10.75 -9.31 -20.41
CA GLU A 265 -10.50 -10.03 -19.15
C GLU A 265 -10.23 -11.52 -19.41
N SER A 266 -11.15 -12.23 -20.05
CA SER A 266 -11.01 -13.66 -20.33
C SER A 266 -9.76 -13.97 -21.16
N ALA A 267 -9.50 -13.19 -22.22
CA ALA A 267 -8.32 -13.41 -23.07
C ALA A 267 -7.00 -13.23 -22.30
N LEU A 268 -6.94 -12.25 -21.39
CA LEU A 268 -5.80 -12.04 -20.52
C LEU A 268 -5.64 -13.19 -19.52
N LEU A 269 -6.72 -13.64 -18.87
CA LEU A 269 -6.69 -14.76 -17.94
C LEU A 269 -6.27 -16.07 -18.60
N ASP A 270 -6.72 -16.33 -19.84
CA ASP A 270 -6.28 -17.48 -20.62
C ASP A 270 -4.77 -17.43 -20.88
N THR A 271 -4.26 -16.24 -21.24
CA THR A 271 -2.82 -16.01 -21.44
C THR A 271 -2.02 -16.25 -20.15
N LEU A 272 -2.47 -15.69 -19.03
CA LEU A 272 -1.82 -15.86 -17.73
C LEU A 272 -1.87 -17.32 -17.24
N THR A 273 -2.95 -18.03 -17.53
CA THR A 273 -3.07 -19.48 -17.25
C THR A 273 -2.04 -20.27 -18.04
N GLN A 274 -1.85 -19.95 -19.33
CA GLN A 274 -0.82 -20.59 -20.17
C GLN A 274 0.59 -20.28 -19.69
N ILE A 275 0.84 -19.04 -19.24
CA ILE A 275 2.13 -18.62 -18.64
C ILE A 275 2.41 -19.43 -17.38
N ALA A 276 1.46 -19.52 -16.44
CA ALA A 276 1.63 -20.30 -15.21
C ALA A 276 1.79 -21.81 -15.47
N ALA A 277 1.24 -22.32 -16.58
CA ALA A 277 1.42 -23.71 -17.02
C ALA A 277 2.69 -23.95 -17.84
N ASN A 278 3.46 -22.91 -18.18
CA ASN A 278 4.66 -23.02 -19.00
C ASN A 278 5.74 -23.83 -18.27
N SER A 279 6.41 -24.74 -18.98
CA SER A 279 7.49 -25.57 -18.45
C SER A 279 8.63 -24.77 -17.81
N ARG A 280 8.80 -23.49 -18.15
CA ARG A 280 9.77 -22.60 -17.49
C ARG A 280 9.50 -22.45 -15.99
N TYR A 281 8.23 -22.32 -15.60
CA TYR A 281 7.85 -22.13 -14.20
C TYR A 281 7.68 -23.46 -13.46
N ALA A 282 7.60 -24.58 -14.16
CA ALA A 282 7.37 -25.91 -13.55
C ALA A 282 8.32 -26.29 -12.40
N HIS A 283 9.52 -25.72 -12.37
CA HIS A 283 10.51 -25.92 -11.30
C HIS A 283 10.95 -24.63 -10.62
N SER A 284 10.30 -23.50 -10.93
CA SER A 284 10.67 -22.22 -10.36
C SER A 284 9.96 -22.03 -9.01
N PRO A 285 10.63 -21.43 -8.02
CA PRO A 285 10.02 -21.19 -6.70
C PRO A 285 8.85 -20.21 -6.75
N GLU A 286 8.68 -19.46 -7.84
CA GLU A 286 7.61 -18.49 -8.05
C GLU A 286 6.27 -19.14 -8.46
N LEU A 287 6.28 -20.36 -9.04
CA LEU A 287 5.07 -21.00 -9.55
C LEU A 287 3.92 -21.10 -8.53
N PRO A 288 4.15 -21.49 -7.27
CA PRO A 288 3.09 -21.51 -6.26
C PRO A 288 2.42 -20.15 -6.06
N ALA A 289 3.18 -19.05 -6.08
CA ALA A 289 2.64 -17.70 -5.94
C ALA A 289 1.77 -17.34 -7.16
N LEU A 290 2.25 -17.60 -8.38
CA LEU A 290 1.47 -17.35 -9.60
C LEU A 290 0.13 -18.12 -9.62
N GLN A 291 0.15 -19.36 -9.14
CA GLN A 291 -1.04 -20.20 -9.05
C GLN A 291 -2.00 -19.70 -7.96
N ALA A 292 -1.48 -19.26 -6.82
CA ALA A 292 -2.28 -18.70 -5.73
C ALA A 292 -2.96 -17.40 -6.16
N ASP A 293 -2.25 -16.52 -6.87
CA ASP A 293 -2.77 -15.30 -7.48
C ASP A 293 -3.90 -15.57 -8.49
N LEU A 294 -3.72 -16.53 -9.39
CA LEU A 294 -4.78 -16.96 -10.31
C LEU A 294 -5.99 -17.54 -9.57
N ALA A 295 -5.76 -18.35 -8.54
CA ALA A 295 -6.83 -18.95 -7.75
C ALA A 295 -7.62 -17.85 -7.01
N ALA A 296 -6.94 -16.92 -6.35
CA ALA A 296 -7.52 -15.75 -5.70
C ALA A 296 -8.40 -14.96 -6.67
N TYR A 297 -7.88 -14.59 -7.84
CA TYR A 297 -8.64 -13.85 -8.84
C TYR A 297 -9.90 -14.61 -9.29
N ARG A 298 -9.81 -15.92 -9.52
CA ARG A 298 -10.94 -16.74 -9.98
C ARG A 298 -12.07 -16.87 -8.97
N THR A 299 -11.82 -16.61 -7.68
CA THR A 299 -12.89 -16.58 -6.67
C THR A 299 -13.83 -15.39 -6.85
N LEU A 300 -13.36 -14.29 -7.45
CA LEU A 300 -14.15 -13.07 -7.61
C LEU A 300 -15.39 -13.34 -8.48
N GLY A 301 -16.56 -12.99 -7.94
CA GLY A 301 -17.87 -13.23 -8.56
C GLY A 301 -18.40 -14.66 -8.38
N GLN A 302 -17.66 -15.54 -7.70
CA GLN A 302 -18.10 -16.90 -7.38
C GLN A 302 -18.62 -16.97 -5.95
N PRO A 303 -19.50 -17.94 -5.64
CA PRO A 303 -19.80 -18.30 -4.25
C PRO A 303 -18.51 -18.63 -3.49
N ALA A 304 -18.42 -18.18 -2.24
CA ALA A 304 -17.35 -18.58 -1.35
C ALA A 304 -17.32 -20.11 -1.22
N ALA A 305 -16.12 -20.69 -1.24
CA ALA A 305 -15.94 -22.15 -1.18
C ALA A 305 -16.52 -22.78 0.10
N LEU A 306 -16.66 -21.96 1.15
CA LEU A 306 -17.21 -22.34 2.45
C LEU A 306 -18.39 -21.43 2.79
N SER A 307 -19.43 -22.00 3.39
CA SER A 307 -20.56 -21.22 3.94
C SER A 307 -20.32 -20.80 5.40
N PHE A 308 -19.41 -21.48 6.10
CA PHE A 308 -19.06 -21.25 7.49
C PHE A 308 -17.56 -21.45 7.69
N LEU A 309 -16.98 -20.71 8.62
CA LEU A 309 -15.63 -20.94 9.13
C LEU A 309 -15.72 -21.42 10.58
N HIS A 310 -14.98 -22.48 10.90
CA HIS A 310 -14.95 -23.06 12.24
C HIS A 310 -13.56 -22.88 12.84
N GLY A 311 -13.45 -21.98 13.81
CA GLY A 311 -12.17 -21.60 14.38
C GLY A 311 -12.16 -21.53 15.90
N LYS A 312 -10.98 -21.28 16.45
CA LYS A 312 -10.81 -20.84 17.83
C LYS A 312 -10.56 -19.34 17.83
N ALA A 313 -11.38 -18.58 18.55
CA ALA A 313 -11.19 -17.14 18.69
C ALA A 313 -10.22 -16.83 19.84
N ILE A 314 -9.28 -15.93 19.58
CA ILE A 314 -8.53 -15.23 20.61
C ILE A 314 -9.19 -13.86 20.80
N LEU A 315 -9.65 -13.62 22.03
CA LEU A 315 -10.15 -12.32 22.49
C LEU A 315 -9.27 -11.87 23.65
N SER A 316 -8.97 -10.58 23.74
CA SER A 316 -8.08 -10.03 24.75
C SER A 316 -8.55 -10.40 26.17
N GLY A 317 -7.73 -11.17 26.90
CA GLY A 317 -8.01 -11.59 28.27
C GLY A 317 -9.01 -12.75 28.44
N HIS A 318 -9.36 -13.45 27.35
CA HIS A 318 -10.29 -14.57 27.38
C HIS A 318 -9.64 -15.88 26.91
N PRO A 319 -10.06 -17.04 27.45
CA PRO A 319 -9.60 -18.33 26.95
C PRO A 319 -10.06 -18.55 25.50
N LEU A 320 -9.31 -19.37 24.76
CA LEU A 320 -9.67 -19.82 23.41
C LEU A 320 -11.10 -20.39 23.40
N SER A 321 -11.98 -19.78 22.62
CA SER A 321 -13.38 -20.21 22.48
C SER A 321 -13.63 -20.71 21.06
N LEU A 322 -14.35 -21.84 20.95
CA LEU A 322 -14.77 -22.35 19.65
C LEU A 322 -15.83 -21.40 19.07
N THR A 323 -15.60 -20.92 17.86
CA THR A 323 -16.43 -19.93 17.19
C THR A 323 -16.75 -20.40 15.79
N THR A 324 -18.01 -20.20 15.37
CA THR A 324 -18.43 -20.40 13.99
C THR A 324 -18.83 -19.07 13.38
N LEU A 325 -18.22 -18.72 12.26
CA LEU A 325 -18.53 -17.50 11.51
C LEU A 325 -19.31 -17.88 10.25
N SER A 326 -20.55 -17.39 10.12
CA SER A 326 -21.32 -17.52 8.89
C SER A 326 -20.77 -16.59 7.81
N LEU A 327 -20.51 -17.14 6.62
CA LEU A 327 -20.15 -16.38 5.43
C LEU A 327 -21.36 -16.07 4.54
N SER A 328 -22.56 -16.46 4.99
CA SER A 328 -23.84 -16.15 4.35
C SER A 328 -24.71 -15.29 5.29
N ASN A 329 -25.66 -14.54 4.73
CA ASN A 329 -26.65 -13.69 5.41
C ASN A 329 -26.16 -12.33 5.93
N ALA A 330 -24.85 -12.11 6.02
CA ALA A 330 -24.25 -10.82 6.35
C ALA A 330 -23.10 -10.53 5.38
N THR A 331 -22.81 -9.25 5.16
CA THR A 331 -21.59 -8.87 4.45
C THR A 331 -20.43 -9.09 5.39
N THR A 332 -19.45 -9.89 4.97
CA THR A 332 -18.32 -10.30 5.81
C THR A 332 -17.02 -9.88 5.15
N ILE A 333 -16.11 -9.29 5.92
CA ILE A 333 -14.72 -9.02 5.52
C ILE A 333 -13.81 -9.92 6.35
N LEU A 334 -13.12 -10.82 5.67
CA LEU A 334 -12.05 -11.61 6.28
C LEU A 334 -10.72 -10.92 6.00
N ILE A 335 -9.85 -10.88 7.01
CA ILE A 335 -8.51 -10.35 6.91
C ILE A 335 -7.52 -11.46 7.27
N PRO A 336 -7.11 -12.29 6.30
CA PRO A 336 -6.00 -13.21 6.50
C PRO A 336 -4.75 -12.48 6.98
N VAL A 337 -4.19 -12.93 8.09
CA VAL A 337 -3.00 -12.36 8.72
C VAL A 337 -1.99 -13.43 9.12
N THR A 338 -0.72 -13.05 9.16
CA THR A 338 0.39 -13.88 9.65
C THR A 338 1.32 -13.08 10.55
N LEU A 339 2.02 -13.78 11.45
CA LEU A 339 3.03 -13.25 12.36
C LEU A 339 4.26 -12.74 11.61
N TRP A 340 4.59 -13.31 10.46
CA TRP A 340 5.73 -12.91 9.64
C TRP A 340 5.43 -11.71 8.73
N ALA A 341 4.15 -11.34 8.54
CA ALA A 341 3.75 -10.15 7.80
C ALA A 341 3.62 -8.94 8.74
N PRO A 342 4.59 -8.01 8.78
CA PRO A 342 4.65 -6.92 9.77
C PRO A 342 3.50 -5.92 9.63
N THR A 343 2.85 -5.85 8.46
CA THR A 343 1.74 -4.95 8.18
C THR A 343 0.39 -5.48 8.68
N SER A 344 0.30 -6.75 9.12
CA SER A 344 -0.96 -7.38 9.54
C SER A 344 -1.74 -6.57 10.59
N PRO A 345 -1.15 -6.12 11.72
CA PRO A 345 -1.91 -5.36 12.72
C PRO A 345 -2.39 -4.00 12.19
N VAL A 346 -1.57 -3.35 11.37
CA VAL A 346 -1.91 -2.04 10.78
C VAL A 346 -3.09 -2.19 9.81
N ALA A 347 -3.08 -3.23 8.96
CA ALA A 347 -4.17 -3.52 8.04
C ALA A 347 -5.50 -3.76 8.79
N VAL A 348 -5.47 -4.57 9.86
CA VAL A 348 -6.65 -4.86 10.69
C VAL A 348 -7.19 -3.58 11.37
N GLN A 349 -6.32 -2.75 11.94
CA GLN A 349 -6.73 -1.47 12.54
C GLN A 349 -7.32 -0.50 11.52
N MET A 350 -6.70 -0.41 10.34
CA MET A 350 -7.20 0.42 9.25
C MET A 350 -8.56 -0.06 8.75
N MET A 351 -8.77 -1.38 8.66
CA MET A 351 -10.05 -1.98 8.28
C MET A 351 -11.14 -1.64 9.27
N ALA A 352 -10.92 -1.95 10.55
CA ALA A 352 -11.90 -1.70 11.60
C ALA A 352 -12.29 -0.23 11.68
N LYS A 353 -11.32 0.67 11.50
CA LYS A 353 -11.59 2.12 11.47
C LYS A 353 -12.40 2.53 10.24
N SER A 354 -12.08 2.00 9.06
CA SER A 354 -12.71 2.38 7.80
C SER A 354 -14.16 1.89 7.69
N PHE A 355 -14.46 0.77 8.34
CA PHE A 355 -15.79 0.15 8.34
C PHE A 355 -16.54 0.32 9.65
N HIS A 356 -16.05 1.16 10.56
CA HIS A 356 -16.68 1.43 11.85
C HIS A 356 -18.11 1.96 11.67
N GLY A 357 -19.09 1.28 12.25
CA GLY A 357 -20.51 1.64 12.20
C GLY A 357 -21.24 1.19 10.93
N LEU A 358 -20.55 0.51 10.00
CA LEU A 358 -21.20 -0.12 8.84
C LEU A 358 -21.73 -1.51 9.22
N PRO A 359 -22.84 -1.98 8.60
CA PRO A 359 -23.40 -3.31 8.85
C PRO A 359 -22.56 -4.40 8.16
N VAL A 360 -21.34 -4.59 8.63
CA VAL A 360 -20.37 -5.56 8.12
C VAL A 360 -19.74 -6.33 9.28
N THR A 361 -19.55 -7.63 9.11
CA THR A 361 -18.81 -8.46 10.06
C THR A 361 -17.35 -8.48 9.63
N ILE A 362 -16.43 -8.13 10.52
CA ILE A 362 -14.99 -8.13 10.23
C ILE A 362 -14.32 -9.14 11.14
N ALA A 363 -13.50 -10.01 10.57
CA ALA A 363 -12.70 -10.98 11.34
C ALA A 363 -11.28 -11.06 10.77
N ALA A 364 -10.29 -10.99 11.65
CA ALA A 364 -8.92 -11.40 11.30
C ALA A 364 -8.85 -12.92 11.38
N VAL A 365 -8.25 -13.56 10.37
CA VAL A 365 -8.17 -15.03 10.29
C VAL A 365 -6.74 -15.49 10.07
N THR A 366 -6.37 -16.62 10.65
CA THR A 366 -5.02 -17.22 10.50
C THR A 366 -5.06 -18.74 10.72
N SER A 367 -3.96 -19.45 10.47
CA SER A 367 -3.79 -20.88 10.79
C SER A 367 -2.40 -21.10 11.40
N PHE A 368 -2.17 -22.24 12.06
CA PHE A 368 -0.81 -22.55 12.54
C PHE A 368 0.14 -22.84 11.37
N ALA A 369 -0.36 -23.50 10.32
CA ALA A 369 0.44 -23.81 9.13
C ALA A 369 0.86 -22.54 8.37
N ALA A 370 0.00 -21.52 8.22
CA ALA A 370 0.34 -20.25 7.57
C ALA A 370 1.48 -19.49 8.28
N ASN A 371 1.70 -19.75 9.57
CA ASN A 371 2.73 -19.10 10.37
C ASN A 371 4.00 -19.94 10.54
N THR A 372 3.90 -21.26 10.42
CA THR A 372 5.04 -22.19 10.57
C THR A 372 5.57 -22.73 9.25
N GLY A 373 4.81 -22.59 8.17
CA GLY A 373 5.08 -23.18 6.87
C GLY A 373 5.03 -24.71 6.83
N THR A 374 4.56 -25.39 7.89
CA THR A 374 4.67 -26.85 8.00
C THR A 374 3.41 -27.52 8.52
N SER A 375 3.17 -27.51 9.84
CA SER A 375 2.09 -28.27 10.47
C SER A 375 1.05 -27.35 11.08
N ASP A 376 -0.23 -27.66 10.84
CA ASP A 376 -1.35 -26.99 11.48
C ASP A 376 -1.59 -27.50 12.91
N LYS A 377 -0.51 -27.53 13.71
CA LYS A 377 -0.52 -28.00 15.09
C LYS A 377 -0.34 -26.83 16.05
N PRO A 378 -1.14 -26.77 17.13
CA PRO A 378 -0.94 -25.77 18.16
C PRO A 378 0.46 -25.79 18.75
N SER A 379 1.01 -24.61 19.00
CA SER A 379 2.28 -24.39 19.69
C SER A 379 2.09 -23.25 20.69
N ASP A 380 2.51 -23.44 21.93
CA ASP A 380 2.35 -22.43 22.99
C ASP A 380 3.07 -21.12 22.64
N ALA A 381 4.23 -21.21 21.98
CA ALA A 381 4.98 -20.04 21.53
C ALA A 381 4.20 -19.23 20.48
N ILE A 382 3.55 -19.93 19.55
CA ILE A 382 2.76 -19.28 18.49
C ILE A 382 1.45 -18.74 19.05
N LEU A 383 0.80 -19.47 19.96
CA LEU A 383 -0.39 -18.99 20.67
C LEU A 383 -0.09 -17.70 21.42
N LYS A 384 1.01 -17.64 22.15
CA LYS A 384 1.45 -16.41 22.82
C LYS A 384 1.70 -15.27 21.82
N ALA A 385 2.34 -15.54 20.70
CA ALA A 385 2.54 -14.53 19.65
C ALA A 385 1.21 -14.05 19.04
N PHE A 386 0.22 -14.93 18.88
CA PHE A 386 -1.12 -14.54 18.44
C PHE A 386 -1.85 -13.70 19.50
N GLU A 387 -1.68 -13.99 20.80
CA GLU A 387 -2.21 -13.14 21.87
C GLU A 387 -1.58 -11.74 21.85
N GLU A 388 -0.28 -11.64 21.63
CA GLU A 388 0.44 -10.36 21.47
C GLU A 388 -0.01 -9.60 20.22
N MET A 389 -0.29 -10.30 19.12
CA MET A 389 -0.89 -9.70 17.91
C MET A 389 -2.33 -9.22 18.18
N GLN A 390 -3.16 -10.05 18.82
CA GLN A 390 -4.55 -9.71 19.17
C GLN A 390 -4.60 -8.48 20.09
N ALA A 391 -3.63 -8.31 20.99
CA ALA A 391 -3.55 -7.13 21.85
C ALA A 391 -3.35 -5.81 21.08
N GLN A 392 -2.91 -5.87 19.82
CA GLN A 392 -2.79 -4.72 18.93
C GLN A 392 -4.07 -4.48 18.13
N PHE A 393 -5.03 -5.41 18.12
CA PHE A 393 -6.28 -5.26 17.39
C PHE A 393 -7.30 -4.44 18.20
N PRO A 394 -8.29 -3.83 17.54
CA PRO A 394 -9.45 -3.26 18.25
C PRO A 394 -10.11 -4.32 19.14
N PRO A 395 -10.55 -3.98 20.37
CA PRO A 395 -11.04 -4.97 21.35
C PRO A 395 -12.22 -5.85 20.90
N HIS A 396 -12.98 -5.40 19.90
CA HIS A 396 -14.16 -6.08 19.38
C HIS A 396 -13.87 -6.97 18.17
N LEU A 397 -12.65 -6.96 17.63
CA LEU A 397 -12.28 -7.70 16.43
C LEU A 397 -11.46 -8.93 16.85
N PRO A 398 -12.02 -10.15 16.76
CA PRO A 398 -11.31 -11.36 17.13
C PRO A 398 -10.31 -11.79 16.06
N LEU A 399 -9.20 -12.38 16.51
CA LEU A 399 -8.33 -13.23 15.69
C LEU A 399 -8.87 -14.66 15.76
N LEU A 400 -9.33 -15.17 14.62
CA LEU A 400 -9.80 -16.54 14.47
C LEU A 400 -8.67 -17.43 13.95
N ILE A 401 -8.31 -18.45 14.72
CA ILE A 401 -7.41 -19.52 14.28
C ILE A 401 -8.25 -20.62 13.64
N LEU A 402 -8.13 -20.76 12.33
CA LEU A 402 -8.83 -21.73 11.50
C LEU A 402 -7.96 -22.97 11.26
N PRO A 403 -8.57 -24.13 10.96
CA PRO A 403 -7.88 -25.22 10.28
C PRO A 403 -7.29 -24.71 8.96
N ASP A 404 -6.07 -25.12 8.64
CA ASP A 404 -5.39 -24.63 7.44
C ASP A 404 -6.16 -24.96 6.17
N GLN A 405 -6.81 -26.13 6.10
CA GLN A 405 -7.65 -26.50 4.96
C GLN A 405 -8.80 -25.49 4.71
N GLU A 406 -9.39 -24.93 5.77
CA GLU A 406 -10.42 -23.90 5.62
C GLU A 406 -9.81 -22.58 5.13
N LEU A 407 -8.64 -22.21 5.65
CA LEU A 407 -7.92 -21.01 5.23
C LEU A 407 -7.49 -21.11 3.75
N GLN A 408 -6.95 -22.25 3.31
CA GLN A 408 -6.55 -22.49 1.92
C GLN A 408 -7.76 -22.46 0.96
N ALA A 409 -8.94 -22.88 1.40
CA ALA A 409 -10.16 -22.82 0.59
C ALA A 409 -10.57 -21.37 0.21
N LEU A 410 -10.07 -20.37 0.94
CA LEU A 410 -10.28 -18.95 0.62
C LEU A 410 -9.38 -18.44 -0.51
N SER A 411 -8.46 -19.26 -1.03
CA SER A 411 -7.52 -18.91 -2.12
C SER A 411 -6.76 -17.61 -1.81
N ILE A 412 -5.99 -17.62 -0.73
CA ILE A 412 -5.21 -16.46 -0.28
C ILE A 412 -3.86 -16.47 -0.99
N ALA A 413 -3.58 -15.42 -1.76
CA ALA A 413 -2.31 -15.30 -2.46
C ALA A 413 -1.20 -14.70 -1.59
N ASP A 414 -1.52 -13.68 -0.78
CA ASP A 414 -0.54 -12.99 0.08
C ASP A 414 -1.15 -12.50 1.40
N TYR A 415 -0.31 -11.97 2.30
CA TYR A 415 -0.67 -11.49 3.62
C TYR A 415 -0.11 -10.08 3.90
N PRO A 416 -0.93 -9.17 4.48
CA PRO A 416 -2.35 -9.31 4.72
C PRO A 416 -3.17 -9.15 3.42
N THR A 417 -4.25 -9.90 3.32
CA THR A 417 -5.26 -9.79 2.24
C THR A 417 -6.60 -9.38 2.83
N ALA A 418 -7.49 -8.79 2.02
CA ALA A 418 -8.90 -8.68 2.36
C ALA A 418 -9.73 -9.57 1.44
N ILE A 419 -10.72 -10.24 2.01
CA ILE A 419 -11.73 -10.99 1.29
C ILE A 419 -13.10 -10.43 1.67
N LEU A 420 -13.80 -9.82 0.72
CA LEU A 420 -15.17 -9.32 0.89
C LEU A 420 -16.16 -10.34 0.37
N ILE A 421 -17.02 -10.83 1.25
CA ILE A 421 -18.08 -11.77 0.93
C ILE A 421 -19.43 -11.07 1.12
N GLY A 422 -20.26 -11.10 0.08
CA GLY A 422 -21.59 -10.51 0.05
C GLY A 422 -22.58 -11.27 0.92
N ARG A 423 -23.76 -10.68 1.13
CA ARG A 423 -24.84 -11.35 1.90
C ARG A 423 -25.34 -12.64 1.25
N ASP A 424 -25.20 -12.71 -0.08
CA ASP A 424 -25.49 -13.87 -0.92
C ASP A 424 -24.40 -14.95 -0.86
N GLY A 425 -23.30 -14.70 -0.15
CA GLY A 425 -22.15 -15.60 -0.06
C GLY A 425 -21.19 -15.50 -1.24
N THR A 426 -21.35 -14.52 -2.14
CA THR A 426 -20.45 -14.33 -3.29
C THR A 426 -19.20 -13.55 -2.87
N VAL A 427 -18.03 -13.91 -3.40
CA VAL A 427 -16.79 -13.16 -3.17
C VAL A 427 -16.73 -11.96 -4.12
N HIS A 428 -16.64 -10.75 -3.58
CA HIS A 428 -16.59 -9.50 -4.36
C HIS A 428 -15.22 -8.83 -4.37
N PHE A 429 -14.36 -9.22 -3.43
CA PHE A 429 -12.99 -8.74 -3.32
C PHE A 429 -12.13 -9.84 -2.72
N ASN A 430 -10.94 -10.06 -3.26
CA ASN A 430 -9.92 -10.97 -2.77
C ASN A 430 -8.58 -10.45 -3.27
N HIS A 431 -7.94 -9.60 -2.49
CA HIS A 431 -6.75 -8.87 -2.92
C HIS A 431 -5.88 -8.46 -1.72
N PRO A 432 -4.55 -8.45 -1.87
CA PRO A 432 -3.63 -7.96 -0.85
C PRO A 432 -3.90 -6.51 -0.42
N LEU A 433 -3.56 -6.19 0.83
CA LEU A 433 -3.73 -4.87 1.44
C LEU A 433 -2.38 -4.19 1.68
N PHE A 434 -1.68 -3.81 0.60
CA PHE A 434 -0.36 -3.17 0.71
C PHE A 434 -0.44 -1.65 0.83
N THR A 435 -1.51 -1.06 0.34
CA THR A 435 -1.63 0.38 0.14
C THR A 435 -2.95 0.94 0.66
N ASN A 436 -3.00 2.27 0.80
CA ASN A 436 -4.26 2.98 1.00
C ASN A 436 -5.19 2.88 -0.23
N GLY A 437 -4.65 2.55 -1.40
CA GLY A 437 -5.40 2.32 -2.62
C GLY A 437 -6.26 1.06 -2.53
N ASP A 438 -5.62 -0.07 -2.16
CA ASP A 438 -6.29 -1.37 -1.97
C ASP A 438 -7.47 -1.27 -0.99
N MET A 439 -7.27 -0.56 0.13
CA MET A 439 -8.31 -0.29 1.11
C MET A 439 -9.51 0.47 0.56
N ARG A 440 -9.29 1.36 -0.41
CA ARG A 440 -10.38 2.11 -1.06
C ARG A 440 -11.08 1.26 -2.10
N LEU A 441 -10.36 0.46 -2.88
CA LEU A 441 -10.96 -0.51 -3.78
C LEU A 441 -11.90 -1.46 -3.02
N LEU A 442 -11.48 -1.94 -1.85
CA LEU A 442 -12.34 -2.73 -0.97
C LEU A 442 -13.59 -1.97 -0.50
N ILE A 443 -13.46 -0.70 -0.11
CA ILE A 443 -14.61 0.14 0.28
C ILE A 443 -15.57 0.33 -0.89
N GLU A 444 -15.06 0.55 -2.11
CA GLU A 444 -15.90 0.67 -3.30
C GLU A 444 -16.58 -0.65 -3.64
N ALA A 445 -15.87 -1.78 -3.55
CA ALA A 445 -16.47 -3.10 -3.69
C ALA A 445 -17.61 -3.32 -2.68
N TYR A 446 -17.41 -2.91 -1.41
CA TYR A 446 -18.47 -2.96 -0.39
C TYR A 446 -19.68 -2.09 -0.72
N LYS A 447 -19.44 -0.85 -1.20
CA LYS A 447 -20.53 0.07 -1.59
C LYS A 447 -21.35 -0.50 -2.74
N GLN A 448 -20.70 -1.15 -3.72
CA GLN A 448 -21.38 -1.79 -4.84
C GLN A 448 -22.29 -2.95 -4.39
N GLN A 449 -21.97 -3.61 -3.27
CA GLN A 449 -22.78 -4.68 -2.70
C GLN A 449 -23.91 -4.21 -1.79
N THR A 450 -23.83 -2.98 -1.30
CA THR A 450 -24.84 -2.44 -0.39
C THR A 450 -25.91 -1.77 -1.23
N PRO A 451 -27.14 -2.33 -1.34
CA PRO A 451 -28.20 -1.66 -2.06
C PRO A 451 -28.39 -0.27 -1.44
N VAL A 452 -28.28 0.77 -2.27
CA VAL A 452 -28.62 2.12 -1.86
C VAL A 452 -30.07 2.04 -1.38
N PRO A 453 -30.38 2.37 -0.11
CA PRO A 453 -31.75 2.35 0.36
C PRO A 453 -32.55 3.20 -0.63
N GLU A 454 -33.53 2.59 -1.32
CA GLU A 454 -34.38 3.38 -2.21
C GLU A 454 -34.87 4.56 -1.39
N PRO A 455 -34.64 5.81 -1.85
CA PRO A 455 -35.07 6.98 -1.10
C PRO A 455 -36.53 6.74 -0.81
N VAL A 456 -36.88 6.66 0.48
CA VAL A 456 -38.25 6.41 0.93
C VAL A 456 -39.08 7.40 0.15
N ARG A 457 -39.80 6.92 -0.87
CA ARG A 457 -40.75 7.74 -1.59
C ARG A 457 -41.77 8.01 -0.52
N HIS A 458 -41.64 9.15 0.15
CA HIS A 458 -42.74 9.76 0.84
C HIS A 458 -43.81 9.81 -0.23
N SER A 459 -44.77 8.89 -0.14
CA SER A 459 -45.97 8.94 -0.92
C SER A 459 -46.48 10.34 -0.66
N GLU A 460 -46.34 11.22 -1.66
CA GLU A 460 -47.15 12.42 -1.72
C GLU A 460 -48.57 11.89 -1.58
N SER A 461 -49.08 12.02 -0.36
CA SER A 461 -50.45 11.73 -0.03
C SER A 461 -51.25 12.49 -1.06
N ALA A 462 -51.83 11.75 -2.00
CA ALA A 462 -52.80 12.26 -2.94
C ALA A 462 -54.00 12.70 -2.09
N ALA A 463 -53.89 13.90 -1.51
CA ALA A 463 -54.98 14.69 -1.03
C ALA A 463 -55.90 14.89 -2.23
N HIS A 464 -56.80 13.93 -2.38
CA HIS A 464 -57.93 13.98 -3.28
C HIS A 464 -58.66 15.30 -3.01
N SER A 465 -58.47 16.25 -3.92
CA SER A 465 -59.34 17.40 -4.07
C SER A 465 -60.72 16.89 -4.43
N HIS A 466 -61.56 16.69 -3.42
CA HIS A 466 -63.01 16.67 -3.57
C HIS A 466 -63.46 18.09 -3.94
N HIS A 467 -63.39 18.44 -5.22
CA HIS A 467 -64.23 19.52 -5.73
C HIS A 467 -65.59 18.97 -6.12
N ALA A 468 -66.54 19.23 -5.21
CA ALA A 468 -67.95 19.02 -5.36
C ALA A 468 -68.50 19.83 -6.53
N HIS A 469 -69.19 19.14 -7.44
CA HIS A 469 -70.21 19.75 -8.29
C HIS A 469 -71.42 20.14 -7.41
N ILE A 470 -71.66 21.44 -7.25
CA ILE A 470 -72.99 21.99 -6.92
C ILE A 470 -73.23 23.21 -7.83
N ARG A 471 -74.20 23.01 -8.74
CA ARG A 471 -75.02 23.93 -9.55
C ARG A 471 -74.47 25.28 -10.00
#